data_AF-A0AAF0WF87-F1
#
_entry.id   AF-A0AAF0WF87-F1
#
_cell.length_a   1.000
_cell.length_b   1.000
_cell.length_c   1.000
_cell.angle_alpha   90.00
_cell.angle_beta   90.00
_cell.angle_gamma   90.00
#
_symmetry.space_group_name_H-M   'P 1'
#
loop_
_entity.id
_entity.type
_entity.pdbx_description
1 polymer ?
#
loop_
_entity_poly.entity_id
_entity_poly.type
_entity_poly.pdbx_seq_one_letter_code
_entity_poly.pdbx_strand_id
1 'polypeptide(L)'
;MVAISRKPYVIFIDEIDSIMSTRTSSENEASRRLESEFLVQFDGVTSNPDDLVIVIGATNKPQELDNAVLRRLVKRIYISLPDANVRRILLKHKLQGQAFSLLG
;
A
#
# COMPACT_ATOMS: atom_id res chain seq x y z
N MET A 1 5.06 -7.96 17.47
CA MET A 1 4.28 -6.90 16.77
C MET A 1 2.88 -6.79 17.38
N VAL A 2 2.39 -5.60 17.75
CA VAL A 2 1.05 -5.40 18.38
C VAL A 2 -0.10 -5.98 17.55
N ALA A 3 0.04 -6.04 16.22
CA ALA A 3 -0.97 -6.61 15.34
C ALA A 3 -1.19 -8.13 15.55
N ILE A 4 -0.15 -8.89 15.92
CA ILE A 4 -0.23 -10.34 16.10
C ILE A 4 -1.10 -10.69 17.32
N SER A 5 -1.09 -9.85 18.37
CA SER A 5 -1.87 -10.10 19.58
C SER A 5 -3.36 -9.75 19.46
N ARG A 6 -3.80 -9.24 18.31
CA ARG A 6 -5.18 -8.71 18.16
C ARG A 6 -5.92 -9.18 16.89
N LYS A 7 -5.48 -10.23 16.20
CA LYS A 7 -6.07 -10.73 14.93
C LYS A 7 -7.62 -10.71 14.87
N PRO A 8 -8.25 -10.40 13.70
CA PRO A 8 -7.63 -10.09 12.40
C PRO A 8 -7.21 -8.61 12.28
N TYR A 9 -6.05 -8.34 11.67
CA TYR A 9 -5.51 -6.98 11.51
C TYR A 9 -5.14 -6.66 10.07
N VAL A 10 -5.34 -5.41 9.67
CA VAL A 10 -4.88 -4.88 8.38
C VAL A 10 -3.87 -3.77 8.65
N ILE A 11 -2.69 -3.88 8.06
CA ILE A 11 -1.64 -2.86 8.09
C ILE A 11 -1.62 -2.20 6.71
N PHE A 12 -1.90 -0.90 6.66
CA PHE A 12 -1.82 -0.12 5.44
C PHE A 12 -0.59 0.78 5.47
N ILE A 13 0.19 0.75 4.40
CA ILE A 13 1.39 1.56 4.22
C ILE A 13 1.21 2.36 2.93
N ASP A 14 0.89 3.63 3.08
CA ASP A 14 0.90 4.54 1.93
C ASP A 14 2.33 4.96 1.61
N GLU A 15 2.59 5.26 0.34
CA GLU A 15 3.92 5.64 -0.17
C GLU A 15 5.03 4.68 0.31
N ILE A 16 4.80 3.37 0.18
CA ILE A 16 5.75 2.36 0.68
C ILE A 16 7.14 2.50 0.03
N ASP A 17 7.25 3.12 -1.14
CA ASP A 17 8.53 3.47 -1.78
C ASP A 17 9.38 4.45 -0.97
N SER A 18 8.80 5.28 -0.10
CA SER A 18 9.54 6.20 0.77
C SER A 18 10.41 5.49 1.82
N ILE A 19 10.05 4.26 2.17
CA ILE A 19 10.72 3.45 3.20
C ILE A 19 11.30 2.14 2.68
N MET A 20 10.99 1.74 1.44
CA MET A 20 11.35 0.45 0.83
C MET A 20 12.00 0.61 -0.55
N SER A 21 12.67 1.74 -0.79
CA SER A 21 13.32 2.04 -2.07
C SER A 21 14.55 1.18 -2.33
N THR A 22 14.93 1.06 -3.61
CA THR A 22 16.14 0.35 -4.03
C THR A 22 17.38 0.99 -3.43
N ARG A 23 18.19 0.15 -2.78
CA ARG A 23 19.39 0.57 -2.05
C ARG A 23 20.33 1.41 -2.89
N THR A 24 20.52 2.66 -2.51
CA THR A 24 21.58 3.52 -3.08
C THR A 24 22.80 3.56 -2.15
N SER A 25 23.99 3.76 -2.71
CA SER A 25 25.24 3.86 -1.94
C SER A 25 25.24 5.04 -0.96
N SER A 26 24.41 6.06 -1.21
CA SER A 26 24.18 7.25 -0.37
C SER A 26 23.13 7.09 0.72
N GLU A 27 22.51 5.92 0.88
CA GLU A 27 21.49 5.73 1.91
C GLU A 27 22.04 5.80 3.33
N ASN A 28 21.26 6.47 4.18
CA ASN A 28 21.50 6.55 5.61
C ASN A 28 21.39 5.15 6.25
N GLU A 29 22.33 4.82 7.14
CA GLU A 29 22.36 3.53 7.84
C GLU A 29 21.07 3.29 8.65
N ALA A 30 20.46 4.38 9.16
CA ALA A 30 19.19 4.32 9.87
C ALA A 30 18.05 3.75 8.99
N SER A 31 17.93 4.20 7.74
CA SER A 31 16.92 3.71 6.80
C SER A 31 17.11 2.23 6.51
N ARG A 32 18.37 1.80 6.30
CA ARG A 32 18.70 0.38 6.07
C ARG A 32 18.32 -0.52 7.24
N ARG A 33 18.48 -0.05 8.48
CA ARG A 33 18.08 -0.78 9.68
C ARG A 33 16.57 -0.90 9.78
N LEU A 34 15.84 0.19 9.52
CA LEU A 34 14.37 0.19 9.51
C LEU A 34 13.80 -0.77 8.47
N GLU A 35 14.32 -0.73 7.24
CA GLU A 35 13.96 -1.69 6.18
C GLU A 35 14.18 -3.14 6.61
N SER A 36 15.36 -3.42 7.15
CA SER A 36 15.73 -4.78 7.56
C SER A 36 14.82 -5.28 8.68
N GLU A 37 14.53 -4.43 9.67
CA GLU A 37 13.63 -4.78 10.78
C GLU A 37 12.20 -4.99 10.28
N PHE A 38 11.71 -4.13 9.38
CA PHE A 38 10.39 -4.30 8.78
C PHE A 38 10.26 -5.64 8.05
N LEU A 39 11.25 -6.02 7.24
CA LEU A 39 11.25 -7.29 6.51
C LEU A 39 11.26 -8.50 7.45
N VAL A 40 12.02 -8.43 8.55
CA VAL A 40 12.03 -9.49 9.58
C VAL A 40 10.67 -9.61 10.26
N GLN A 41 10.04 -8.49 10.62
CA GLN A 41 8.69 -8.51 11.21
C GLN A 41 7.64 -9.04 10.22
N PHE A 42 7.73 -8.64 8.94
CA PHE A 42 6.84 -9.12 7.88
C PHE A 42 6.93 -10.65 7.73
N ASP A 43 8.14 -11.21 7.74
CA ASP A 43 8.32 -12.67 7.68
C ASP A 43 7.76 -13.36 8.92
N GLY A 44 7.99 -12.79 10.10
CA GLY A 44 7.43 -13.32 11.35
C GLY A 44 5.90 -13.39 11.34
N VAL A 45 5.24 -12.40 10.75
CA VAL A 45 3.77 -12.32 10.65
C VAL A 45 3.20 -13.29 9.62
N THR A 46 3.94 -13.58 8.56
CA THR A 46 3.50 -14.52 7.50
C THR A 46 3.88 -15.98 7.78
N SER A 47 4.65 -16.24 8.84
CA SER A 47 5.16 -17.56 9.19
C SER A 47 4.11 -18.55 9.73
N ASN A 48 3.03 -18.04 10.33
CA ASN A 48 1.95 -18.87 10.87
C ASN A 48 0.68 -18.69 10.03
N PRO A 49 0.12 -19.76 9.43
CA PRO A 49 -1.14 -19.68 8.69
C PRO A 49 -2.33 -19.16 9.52
N ASP A 50 -2.27 -19.32 10.85
CA ASP A 50 -3.29 -18.81 11.78
C ASP A 50 -3.13 -17.31 12.08
N ASP A 51 -2.10 -16.65 11.54
CA ASP A 51 -1.93 -15.20 11.60
C ASP A 51 -2.76 -14.51 10.50
N LEU A 52 -3.97 -14.08 10.88
CA LEU A 52 -4.85 -13.24 10.04
C LEU A 52 -4.39 -11.77 10.01
N VAL A 53 -3.16 -11.54 9.56
CA VAL A 53 -2.64 -10.18 9.35
C VAL A 53 -2.43 -9.95 7.86
N ILE A 54 -3.06 -8.91 7.33
CA ILE A 54 -2.94 -8.50 5.93
C ILE A 54 -2.12 -7.22 5.87
N VAL A 55 -1.06 -7.22 5.06
CA VAL A 55 -0.30 -6.00 4.77
C VAL A 55 -0.66 -5.50 3.37
N ILE A 56 -1.02 -4.22 3.28
CA ILE A 56 -1.37 -3.54 2.04
C ILE A 56 -0.41 -2.36 1.89
N GLY A 57 0.39 -2.36 0.82
CA GLY A 57 1.23 -1.24 0.43
C GLY A 57 0.65 -0.51 -0.78
N ALA A 58 0.68 0.83 -0.77
CA ALA A 58 0.36 1.67 -1.92
C ALA A 58 1.61 2.46 -2.37
N THR A 59 1.78 2.62 -3.68
CA THR A 59 2.87 3.42 -4.25
C THR A 59 2.51 3.91 -5.64
N ASN A 60 3.03 5.09 -6.00
CA ASN A 60 3.00 5.62 -7.37
C ASN A 60 4.27 5.29 -8.16
N LYS A 61 5.28 4.69 -7.51
CA LYS A 61 6.60 4.41 -8.08
C LYS A 61 7.02 2.96 -7.86
N PRO A 62 6.24 1.98 -8.36
CA PRO A 62 6.51 0.56 -8.11
C PRO A 62 7.89 0.10 -8.58
N GLN A 63 8.49 0.78 -9.57
CA GLN A 63 9.84 0.53 -10.07
C GLN A 63 10.96 0.91 -9.08
N GLU A 64 10.67 1.77 -8.11
CA GLU A 64 11.66 2.19 -7.12
C GLU A 64 11.78 1.18 -5.97
N LEU A 65 10.86 0.23 -5.83
CA LEU A 65 10.83 -0.74 -4.73
C LEU A 65 11.95 -1.79 -4.81
N ASP A 66 12.57 -2.07 -3.66
CA ASP A 66 13.57 -3.14 -3.55
C ASP A 66 12.95 -4.53 -3.83
N ASN A 67 13.72 -5.37 -4.53
CA ASN A 67 13.34 -6.76 -4.85
C ASN A 67 12.97 -7.60 -3.62
N ALA A 68 13.56 -7.34 -2.45
CA ALA A 68 13.26 -8.02 -1.20
C ALA A 68 11.82 -7.76 -0.72
N VAL A 69 11.31 -6.56 -0.95
CA VAL A 69 9.94 -6.15 -0.59
C VAL A 69 8.97 -6.71 -1.61
N LEU A 70 9.33 -6.64 -2.89
CA LEU A 70 8.56 -7.23 -3.99
C LEU A 70 8.35 -8.75 -3.81
N ARG A 71 9.33 -9.50 -3.27
CA ARG A 71 9.17 -10.93 -2.96
C ARG A 71 8.13 -11.22 -1.88
N ARG A 72 7.91 -10.28 -0.95
CA ARG A 72 6.97 -10.40 0.17
C ARG A 72 5.56 -9.92 -0.19
N LEU A 73 5.48 -8.90 -1.04
CA LEU A 73 4.24 -8.41 -1.63
C LEU A 73 3.88 -9.23 -2.89
N VAL A 74 3.41 -10.45 -2.66
CA VAL A 74 3.14 -11.45 -3.71
C VAL A 74 2.00 -11.00 -4.64
N LYS A 75 0.91 -10.44 -4.08
CA LYS A 75 -0.21 -9.92 -4.87
C LYS A 75 0.04 -8.45 -5.22
N ARG A 76 0.11 -8.16 -6.52
CA ARG A 76 0.32 -6.80 -7.05
C ARG A 76 -0.84 -6.45 -7.97
N ILE A 77 -1.54 -5.37 -7.65
CA ILE A 77 -2.72 -4.92 -8.38
C ILE A 77 -2.39 -3.57 -9.00
N TYR A 78 -2.44 -3.50 -10.33
CA TYR A 78 -2.32 -2.24 -11.03
C TYR A 78 -3.66 -1.50 -11.01
N ILE A 79 -3.66 -0.25 -10.54
CA ILE A 79 -4.83 0.62 -10.54
C ILE A 79 -4.72 1.54 -11.75
N SER A 80 -5.48 1.24 -12.80
CA SER A 80 -5.51 2.07 -14.01
C SER A 80 -6.35 3.33 -13.80
N LEU A 81 -6.15 4.32 -14.67
CA LEU A 81 -7.06 5.45 -14.79
C LEU A 81 -8.49 4.97 -15.09
N PRO A 82 -9.53 5.67 -14.57
CA PRO A 82 -10.91 5.29 -14.80
C PRO A 82 -11.31 5.50 -16.26
N ASP A 83 -12.02 4.52 -16.82
CA ASP A 83 -12.60 4.63 -18.16
C ASP A 83 -13.82 5.58 -18.19
N ALA A 84 -14.42 5.77 -19.37
CA ALA A 84 -15.57 6.65 -19.53
C ALA A 84 -16.79 6.22 -18.68
N ASN A 85 -17.01 4.92 -18.50
CA ASN A 85 -18.10 4.39 -17.71
C ASN A 85 -17.88 4.62 -16.22
N VAL A 86 -16.67 4.34 -15.72
CA VAL A 86 -16.27 4.57 -14.33
C VAL A 86 -16.31 6.07 -14.02
N ARG A 87 -15.82 6.94 -14.93
CA ARG A 87 -15.93 8.39 -14.76
C ARG A 87 -17.38 8.87 -14.69
N ARG A 88 -18.26 8.35 -15.56
CA ARG A 88 -19.70 8.66 -15.51
C ARG A 88 -20.32 8.25 -14.18
N ILE A 89 -20.00 7.06 -13.67
CA ILE A 89 -20.49 6.58 -12.36
C ILE A 89 -19.96 7.46 -11.23
N LEU A 90 -18.67 7.79 -11.26
CA LEU A 90 -18.02 8.65 -10.27
C LEU A 90 -18.70 10.02 -10.23
N LEU A 91 -18.92 10.66 -11.39
CA LEU A 91 -19.63 11.93 -11.49
C LEU A 91 -21.07 11.81 -10.98
N LYS A 92 -21.81 10.78 -11.38
CA LYS A 92 -23.18 10.56 -10.90
C LYS A 92 -23.23 10.46 -9.37
N HIS A 93 -22.31 9.72 -8.76
CA HIS A 93 -22.21 9.63 -7.30
C HIS A 93 -21.82 10.96 -6.66
N LYS A 94 -20.85 11.69 -7.23
CA LYS A 94 -20.38 12.98 -6.69
C LYS A 94 -21.44 14.08 -6.74
N LEU A 95 -22.31 14.05 -7.75
CA LEU A 95 -23.38 15.02 -7.96
C LEU A 95 -24.69 14.61 -7.25
N GLN A 96 -24.75 13.41 -6.66
CA GLN A 96 -25.94 12.94 -5.96
C GLN A 96 -26.20 13.79 -4.72
N GLY A 97 -27.42 14.33 -4.60
CA GLY A 97 -27.82 15.17 -3.46
C GLY A 97 -27.38 16.63 -3.55
N GLN A 98 -26.70 17.03 -4.63
CA GLN A 98 -26.41 18.45 -4.88
C GLN A 98 -27.59 19.07 -5.66
N ALA A 99 -28.18 20.12 -5.09
CA ALA A 99 -29.17 20.94 -5.77
C ALA A 99 -28.45 21.85 -6.77
N PHE A 100 -28.58 21.57 -8.06
CA PHE A 100 -28.04 22.44 -9.10
C PHE A 100 -29.15 23.33 -9.63
N SER A 101 -29.12 24.61 -9.25
CA SER A 101 -29.80 25.64 -10.04
C SER A 101 -28.88 25.97 -11.21
N LEU A 102 -29.29 25.63 -12.43
CA LEU A 102 -28.71 26.28 -13.60
C LEU A 102 -29.07 27.77 -13.47
N LEU A 103 -28.04 28.62 -13.33
CA LEU A 103 -28.20 30.07 -13.46
C LEU A 103 -28.67 30.32 -14.89
N GLY A 104 -29.98 30.57 -15.03
CA GLY A 104 -30.57 31.15 -16.23
C GLY A 104 -30.15 32.60 -16.41
#